data_AF-A0A0D6KUL7-F1
#
_entry.id   AF-A0A0D6KUL7-F1
#
_cell.length_a   1.000
_cell.length_b   1.000
_cell.length_c   1.000
_cell.angle_alpha   90.00
_cell.angle_beta   90.00
_cell.angle_gamma   90.00
#
_symmetry.space_group_name_H-M   'P 1'
#
loop_
_entity.id
_entity.type
_entity.pdbx_description
1 polymer ?
#
loop_
_entity_poly.entity_id
_entity_poly.type
_entity_poly.pdbx_seq_one_letter_code
_entity_poly.pdbx_strand_id
1 'polypeptide(L)'
;MPRERQKSRILEKAQLRTYGLNAIDPNIDFGENRNLEGMKELIEKLRNKMLAYNTALVTLNAYKSEIQDLEKILGDLCERMLLGVAFRYGKDSHEYELAGGVRTSKRVRKSTITRSKAVKEETPSGKTKKA
;
A
#
# COMPACT_ATOMS: atom_id res chain seq x y z
N MET A 1 -2.96 4.23 3.80
CA MET A 1 -2.93 5.67 4.12
C MET A 1 -2.45 6.45 2.90
N PRO A 2 -3.10 7.57 2.56
CA PRO A 2 -2.62 8.47 1.51
C PRO A 2 -1.26 9.04 1.93
N ARG A 3 -0.31 9.12 0.98
CA ARG A 3 1.00 9.75 1.24
C ARG A 3 0.80 11.24 1.53
N GLU A 4 1.55 11.77 2.50
CA GLU A 4 1.47 13.20 2.83
C GLU A 4 2.05 14.07 1.71
N ARG A 5 1.43 15.24 1.51
CA ARG A 5 1.92 16.24 0.55
C ARG A 5 3.21 16.88 1.05
N GLN A 6 4.14 17.17 0.15
CA GLN A 6 5.39 17.81 0.49
C GLN A 6 5.17 19.29 0.82
N LYS A 7 5.61 19.72 2.01
CA LYS A 7 5.63 21.11 2.48
C LYS A 7 7.07 21.51 2.81
N SER A 8 7.47 22.75 2.55
CA SER A 8 8.82 23.21 2.86
C SER A 8 8.78 24.52 3.64
N ARG A 9 9.39 24.51 4.82
CA ARG A 9 9.53 25.69 5.69
C ARG A 9 10.55 26.69 5.11
N ILE A 10 11.47 26.21 4.27
CA ILE A 10 12.52 27.01 3.64
C ILE A 10 11.90 28.00 2.64
N LEU A 11 10.90 27.56 1.87
CA LEU A 11 10.19 28.38 0.89
C LEU A 11 9.44 29.56 1.53
N GLU A 12 8.83 29.32 2.68
CA GLU A 12 8.17 30.36 3.48
C GLU A 12 9.18 31.37 4.05
N LYS A 13 10.27 30.87 4.64
CA LYS A 13 11.38 31.73 5.11
C LYS A 13 12.01 32.54 3.97
N ALA A 14 12.16 31.95 2.79
CA ALA A 14 12.73 32.63 1.63
C ALA A 14 11.81 33.77 1.17
N GLN A 15 10.50 33.57 1.14
CA GLN A 15 9.54 34.64 0.79
C GLN A 15 9.58 35.80 1.78
N LEU A 16 9.56 35.51 3.08
CA LEU A 16 9.66 36.54 4.12
C LEU A 16 10.94 37.36 3.98
N ARG A 17 12.06 36.71 3.67
CA ARG A 17 13.33 37.40 3.40
C ARG A 17 13.28 38.22 2.12
N THR A 18 12.65 37.75 1.05
CA THR A 18 12.49 38.56 -0.17
C THR A 18 11.70 39.83 0.09
N TYR A 19 10.66 39.79 0.94
CA TYR A 19 9.91 40.99 1.31
C TYR A 19 10.76 41.96 2.12
N GLY A 20 11.54 41.46 3.09
CA GLY A 20 12.45 42.29 3.89
C GLY A 20 13.54 42.94 3.04
N LEU A 21 14.17 42.18 2.13
CA LEU A 21 15.20 42.69 1.23
C LEU A 21 14.64 43.72 0.25
N ASN A 22 13.46 43.47 -0.33
CA ASN A 22 12.80 44.41 -1.24
C ASN A 22 12.40 45.73 -0.55
N ALA A 23 12.12 45.71 0.76
CA ALA A 23 11.83 46.91 1.53
C ALA A 23 13.09 47.75 1.84
N ILE A 24 14.27 47.12 1.88
CA ILE A 24 15.55 47.81 2.10
C ILE A 24 15.97 48.50 0.80
N ASP A 25 16.10 47.74 -0.28
CA ASP A 25 16.40 48.25 -1.61
C ASP A 25 15.85 47.27 -2.67
N PRO A 26 14.98 47.72 -3.59
CA PRO A 26 14.41 46.87 -4.63
C PRO A 26 15.43 46.28 -5.62
N ASN A 27 16.60 46.89 -5.77
CA ASN A 27 17.61 46.53 -6.76
C ASN A 27 18.89 45.94 -6.13
N ILE A 28 18.78 45.32 -4.95
CA ILE A 28 19.92 44.69 -4.27
C ILE A 28 20.57 43.62 -5.15
N ASP A 29 21.86 43.84 -5.41
CA ASP A 29 22.76 42.91 -6.08
C ASP A 29 24.10 42.82 -5.33
N PHE A 30 24.45 41.59 -4.92
CA PHE A 30 25.73 41.28 -4.28
C PHE A 30 26.68 40.50 -5.22
N GLY A 31 26.39 40.48 -6.52
CA GLY A 31 27.14 39.74 -7.54
C GLY A 31 26.94 38.22 -7.49
N GLU A 32 27.41 37.51 -8.52
CA GLU A 32 27.43 36.04 -8.60
C GLU A 32 26.10 35.36 -8.20
N ASN A 33 24.98 35.85 -8.74
CA ASN A 33 23.63 35.32 -8.49
C ASN A 33 23.08 35.53 -7.07
N ARG A 34 23.76 36.32 -6.23
CA ARG A 34 23.25 36.77 -4.92
C ARG A 34 22.49 38.09 -5.10
N ASN A 35 21.46 38.05 -5.93
CA ASN A 35 20.57 39.18 -6.18
C ASN A 35 19.12 38.81 -5.84
N LEU A 36 18.28 39.83 -5.68
CA LEU A 36 16.85 39.64 -5.41
C LEU A 36 16.14 38.83 -6.50
N GLU A 37 16.55 39.00 -7.76
CA GLU A 37 15.96 38.33 -8.91
C GLU A 37 16.26 36.82 -8.92
N GLY A 38 17.53 36.43 -8.73
CA GLY A 38 17.93 35.04 -8.63
C GLY A 38 17.27 34.33 -7.43
N MET A 39 17.05 35.04 -6.32
CA MET A 39 16.30 34.51 -5.19
C MET A 39 14.82 34.28 -5.54
N LYS A 40 14.17 35.20 -6.25
CA LYS A 40 12.78 35.03 -6.74
C LYS A 40 12.68 33.85 -7.71
N GLU A 41 13.59 33.74 -8.67
CA GLU A 41 13.63 32.62 -9.61
C GLU A 41 13.78 31.27 -8.90
N LEU A 42 14.67 31.18 -7.90
CA LEU A 42 14.85 29.93 -7.15
C LEU A 42 13.60 29.58 -6.33
N ILE A 43 12.92 30.58 -5.76
CA ILE A 43 11.65 30.37 -5.06
C ILE A 43 10.60 29.81 -6.03
N GLU A 44 10.49 30.37 -7.24
CA GLU A 44 9.54 29.90 -8.25
C GLU A 44 9.88 28.51 -8.76
N LYS A 45 11.15 28.24 -9.06
CA LYS A 45 11.64 26.91 -9.45
C LYS A 45 11.29 25.87 -8.39
N LEU A 46 11.53 26.17 -7.11
CA LEU A 46 11.18 25.30 -5.99
C LEU A 46 9.65 25.10 -5.88
N ARG A 47 8.86 26.18 -5.96
CA ARG A 47 7.39 26.13 -5.93
C ARG A 47 6.85 25.22 -7.04
N ASN A 48 7.30 25.40 -8.27
CA ASN A 48 6.85 24.62 -9.43
C ASN A 48 7.18 23.14 -9.28
N LYS A 49 8.38 22.81 -8.81
CA LYS A 49 8.77 21.41 -8.53
C LYS A 49 7.92 20.79 -7.42
N MET A 50 7.63 21.53 -6.35
CA MET A 50 6.76 21.05 -5.27
C MET A 50 5.32 20.84 -5.73
N LEU A 51 4.80 21.74 -6.58
CA LEU A 51 3.47 21.59 -7.20
C LEU A 51 3.43 20.34 -8.07
N ALA A 52 4.39 20.17 -8.98
CA ALA A 52 4.48 19.00 -9.86
C ALA A 52 4.61 17.67 -9.07
N TYR A 53 5.39 17.66 -7.99
CA TYR A 53 5.48 16.50 -7.11
C TYR A 53 4.13 16.18 -6.45
N ASN A 54 3.47 17.19 -5.88
CA ASN A 54 2.21 16.99 -5.18
C ASN A 54 1.07 16.59 -6.14
N THR A 55 1.05 17.09 -7.38
CA THR A 55 0.08 16.66 -8.39
C THR A 55 0.32 15.21 -8.81
N ALA A 56 1.58 14.82 -9.06
CA ALA A 56 1.95 13.44 -9.35
C ALA A 56 1.59 12.48 -8.19
N LEU A 57 1.70 12.94 -6.95
CA LEU A 57 1.30 12.16 -5.78
C LEU A 57 -0.22 11.94 -5.74
N VAL A 58 -1.02 12.94 -6.14
CA VAL A 58 -2.48 12.80 -6.23
C VAL A 58 -2.86 11.81 -7.32
N THR A 59 -2.26 11.89 -8.51
CA THR A 59 -2.55 10.94 -9.59
C THR A 59 -2.13 9.51 -9.23
N LEU A 60 -0.98 9.34 -8.58
CA LEU A 60 -0.54 8.03 -8.08
C LEU A 60 -1.55 7.45 -7.08
N ASN A 61 -2.04 8.26 -6.14
CA ASN A 61 -3.06 7.80 -5.19
C ASN A 61 -4.35 7.39 -5.90
N ALA A 62 -4.76 8.09 -6.96
CA ALA A 62 -5.93 7.74 -7.76
C ALA A 62 -5.75 6.37 -8.46
N TYR A 63 -4.61 6.15 -9.11
CA TYR A 63 -4.29 4.84 -9.70
C TYR A 63 -4.27 3.73 -8.66
N LYS A 64 -3.76 4.01 -7.46
CA LYS A 64 -3.75 3.03 -6.38
C LYS A 64 -5.18 2.66 -5.94
N SER A 65 -6.10 3.61 -5.83
CA SER A 65 -7.50 3.29 -5.52
C SER A 65 -8.16 2.48 -6.64
N GLU A 66 -7.92 2.84 -7.90
CA GLU A 66 -8.45 2.10 -9.05
C GLU A 66 -7.97 0.65 -9.06
N ILE A 67 -6.68 0.41 -8.81
CA ILE A 67 -6.14 -0.96 -8.69
C ILE A 67 -6.84 -1.72 -7.57
N GLN A 68 -7.00 -1.11 -6.40
CA GLN A 68 -7.67 -1.77 -5.27
C GLN A 68 -9.12 -2.13 -5.55
N ASP A 69 -9.83 -1.29 -6.31
CA ASP A 69 -11.22 -1.56 -6.65
C ASP A 69 -11.32 -2.63 -7.75
N LEU A 70 -10.42 -2.63 -8.73
CA LEU A 70 -10.31 -3.71 -9.72
C LEU A 70 -9.92 -5.04 -9.08
N GLU A 71 -9.01 -5.05 -8.09
CA GLU A 71 -8.64 -6.25 -7.34
C GLU A 71 -9.84 -6.86 -6.61
N LYS A 72 -10.70 -6.02 -6.00
CA LYS A 72 -11.94 -6.50 -5.36
C LYS A 72 -12.90 -7.12 -6.39
N ILE A 73 -13.15 -6.41 -7.50
CA ILE A 73 -14.06 -6.88 -8.55
C ILE A 73 -13.55 -8.21 -9.14
N LEU A 74 -12.25 -8.30 -9.41
CA LEU A 74 -11.64 -9.51 -9.93
C LEU A 74 -11.68 -10.65 -8.90
N GLY A 75 -11.43 -10.36 -7.62
CA GLY A 75 -11.59 -11.32 -6.53
C GLY A 75 -13.00 -11.91 -6.46
N ASP A 76 -14.02 -11.05 -6.45
CA ASP A 76 -15.43 -11.45 -6.45
C ASP A 76 -15.79 -12.30 -7.68
N LEU A 77 -15.27 -11.93 -8.86
CA LEU A 77 -15.49 -12.69 -10.09
C LEU A 77 -14.83 -14.07 -10.02
N CYS A 78 -13.58 -14.15 -9.55
CA CYS A 78 -12.88 -15.42 -9.35
C CYS A 78 -13.64 -16.34 -8.39
N GLU A 79 -14.17 -15.80 -7.28
CA GLU A 79 -15.00 -16.57 -6.34
C GLU A 79 -16.29 -17.08 -7.00
N ARG A 80 -16.98 -16.23 -7.76
CA ARG A 80 -18.20 -16.62 -8.49
C ARG A 80 -17.91 -17.71 -9.54
N MET A 81 -16.80 -17.60 -10.26
CA MET A 81 -16.39 -18.60 -11.25
C MET A 81 -16.08 -19.95 -10.59
N LEU A 82 -15.34 -19.92 -9.48
CA LEU A 82 -14.99 -21.11 -8.72
C LEU A 82 -16.24 -21.77 -8.10
N LEU A 83 -17.20 -20.97 -7.61
CA LEU A 83 -18.53 -21.45 -7.20
C LEU A 83 -19.32 -22.04 -8.37
N GLY A 84 -19.26 -21.45 -9.56
CA GLY A 84 -19.88 -22.00 -10.77
C GLY A 84 -19.33 -23.38 -11.15
N VAL A 85 -18.01 -23.58 -11.06
CA VAL A 85 -17.38 -24.89 -11.26
C VAL A 85 -17.86 -25.88 -10.20
N ALA A 86 -17.90 -25.47 -8.93
CA ALA A 86 -18.44 -26.29 -7.85
C ALA A 86 -19.93 -26.64 -8.05
N PHE A 87 -20.72 -25.72 -8.61
CA PHE A 87 -22.13 -25.96 -8.90
C PHE A 87 -22.29 -26.98 -10.03
N ARG A 88 -21.45 -26.92 -11.07
CA ARG A 88 -21.56 -27.80 -12.24
C ARG A 88 -20.97 -29.20 -12.05
N TYR A 89 -19.80 -29.29 -11.44
CA TYR A 89 -19.05 -30.55 -11.30
C TYR A 89 -19.04 -31.10 -9.87
N GLY A 90 -19.42 -30.28 -8.89
CA GLY A 90 -19.38 -30.63 -7.47
C GLY A 90 -18.10 -30.16 -6.77
N LYS A 91 -18.20 -29.92 -5.46
CA LYS A 91 -17.08 -29.42 -4.62
C LYS A 91 -16.00 -30.46 -4.33
N ASP A 92 -16.22 -31.73 -4.68
CA ASP A 92 -15.26 -32.82 -4.50
C ASP A 92 -14.65 -33.33 -5.82
N SER A 93 -14.99 -32.66 -6.93
CA SER A 93 -14.59 -33.06 -8.27
C SER A 93 -13.13 -32.70 -8.57
N HIS A 94 -12.57 -33.31 -9.62
CA HIS A 94 -11.21 -33.01 -10.04
C HIS A 94 -11.12 -31.64 -10.71
N GLU A 95 -12.15 -31.25 -11.45
CA GLU A 95 -12.30 -29.96 -12.12
C GLU A 95 -12.30 -28.80 -11.12
N TYR A 96 -12.94 -29.00 -9.96
CA TYR A 96 -12.90 -28.01 -8.88
C TYR A 96 -11.49 -27.84 -8.29
N GLU A 97 -10.72 -28.93 -8.19
CA GLU A 97 -9.30 -28.88 -7.78
C GLU A 97 -8.43 -28.19 -8.84
N LEU A 98 -8.66 -28.49 -10.11
CA LEU A 98 -7.96 -27.88 -11.24
C LEU A 98 -8.25 -26.39 -11.38
N ALA A 99 -9.46 -25.95 -11.02
CA ALA A 99 -9.85 -24.55 -10.96
C ALA A 99 -9.25 -23.79 -9.75
N GLY A 100 -8.43 -24.45 -8.93
CA GLY A 100 -7.75 -23.86 -7.77
C GLY A 100 -8.52 -24.00 -6.44
N GLY A 101 -9.65 -24.72 -6.43
CA GLY A 101 -10.38 -25.03 -5.21
C GLY A 101 -9.76 -26.20 -4.44
N VAL A 102 -10.01 -26.29 -3.12
CA VAL A 102 -9.64 -27.48 -2.33
C VAL A 102 -10.86 -28.38 -2.19
N ARG A 103 -10.74 -29.63 -2.67
CA ARG A 103 -11.78 -30.65 -2.55
C ARG A 103 -12.26 -30.84 -1.12
N THR A 104 -13.54 -31.10 -0.94
CA THR A 104 -14.13 -31.34 0.40
C THR A 104 -13.52 -32.52 1.13
N SER A 105 -13.18 -33.60 0.43
CA SER A 105 -12.52 -34.79 0.97
C SER A 105 -11.08 -34.51 1.43
N LYS A 106 -10.35 -33.67 0.71
CA LYS A 106 -8.96 -33.27 1.02
C LYS A 106 -8.87 -32.08 1.98
N ARG A 107 -9.99 -31.42 2.30
CA ARG A 107 -10.01 -30.24 3.18
C ARG A 107 -9.83 -30.65 4.64
N VAL A 108 -8.69 -30.28 5.22
CA VAL A 108 -8.44 -30.47 6.66
C VAL A 108 -9.28 -29.47 7.47
N ARG A 109 -10.19 -29.96 8.32
CA ARG A 109 -11.00 -29.11 9.22
C ARG A 109 -10.20 -28.75 10.47
N LYS A 110 -10.28 -27.49 10.91
CA LYS A 110 -9.58 -27.00 12.11
C LYS A 110 -9.89 -27.83 13.37
N SER A 111 -11.14 -28.30 13.52
CA SER A 111 -11.55 -29.18 14.63
C SER A 111 -10.82 -30.53 14.63
N THR A 112 -10.51 -31.07 13.45
CA THR A 112 -9.73 -32.30 13.32
C THR A 112 -8.27 -32.06 13.71
N ILE A 113 -7.72 -30.88 13.39
CA ILE A 113 -6.36 -30.49 13.79
C ILE A 113 -6.28 -30.30 15.31
N THR A 114 -7.24 -29.62 15.93
CA THR A 114 -7.23 -29.41 17.39
C THR A 114 -7.42 -30.72 18.15
N ARG A 115 -8.31 -31.60 17.68
CA ARG A 115 -8.50 -32.94 18.27
C ARG A 115 -7.27 -33.84 18.12
N SER A 116 -6.65 -33.87 16.94
CA SER A 116 -5.42 -34.65 16.74
C SER A 116 -4.22 -34.10 17.52
N LYS A 117 -4.18 -32.79 17.79
CA LYS A 117 -3.18 -32.18 18.65
C LYS A 117 -3.42 -32.51 20.14
N ALA A 118 -4.67 -32.45 20.60
CA ALA A 118 -5.04 -32.88 21.97
C ALA A 118 -4.75 -34.36 22.20
N VAL A 119 -5.07 -35.24 21.23
CA VAL A 119 -4.76 -36.68 21.31
C VAL A 119 -3.25 -36.95 21.36
N LYS A 120 -2.42 -36.11 20.73
CA LYS A 120 -0.94 -36.20 20.84
C LYS A 120 -0.40 -35.69 22.18
N GLU A 121 -1.06 -34.71 22.80
CA GLU A 121 -0.69 -34.16 24.12
C GLU A 121 -1.16 -35.04 25.29
N GLU A 122 -2.19 -35.87 25.12
CA GLU A 122 -2.66 -36.85 26.13
C GLU A 122 -1.83 -38.15 26.16
N THR A 123 -0.98 -38.41 25.17
CA THR A 123 -0.05 -39.56 25.16
C THR A 123 1.41 -39.21 25.47
N PRO A 124 1.73 -38.69 26.68
CA PRO A 124 3.00 -38.98 27.31
C PRO A 124 2.80 -39.69 28.66
N SER A 125 3.48 -40.82 28.83
CA SER A 125 3.54 -41.67 30.03
C SER A 125 2.46 -42.75 30.16
N GLY A 126 2.81 -43.95 29.72
CA GLY A 126 1.99 -45.13 29.94
C GLY A 126 2.68 -46.45 29.64
N LYS A 127 3.52 -46.89 30.59
CA LYS A 127 3.90 -48.29 30.91
C LYS A 127 5.20 -48.85 30.31
N THR A 128 6.20 -48.98 31.19
CA THR A 128 6.96 -50.22 31.35
C THR A 128 6.77 -50.73 32.78
N LYS A 129 5.80 -51.62 32.97
CA LYS A 129 5.79 -52.58 34.08
C LYS A 129 6.77 -53.69 33.72
N LYS A 130 7.71 -54.03 34.60
CA LYS A 130 8.28 -55.38 34.68
C LYS A 130 8.39 -55.79 36.14
N ALA A 131 7.74 -56.93 36.41
CA ALA A 131 7.92 -57.75 37.59
C ALA A 131 9.26 -58.52 37.48
#